data_AF-A0A0V1J206-F1
#
_entry.id   AF-A0A0V1J206-F1
#
_cell.length_a   1.000
_cell.length_b   1.000
_cell.length_c   1.000
_cell.angle_alpha   90.00
_cell.angle_beta   90.00
_cell.angle_gamma   90.00
#
_symmetry.space_group_name_H-M   'P 1'
#
loop_
_entity.id
_entity.type
_entity.pdbx_description
1 polymer ?
#
loop_
_entity_poly.entity_id
_entity_poly.type
_entity_poly.pdbx_seq_one_letter_code
_entity_poly.pdbx_strand_id
1 'polypeptide(L)'
;MNILMMSPPNQLESILTELMSDQIKRLAEVMRVASSDNSIPRQAVNYLDSISVFFRSAKFEVRSNSRHPFLPVTTELCPFLLQILDVAVADYNITEHCCRSLRYMFRCLERNALVFLEPVIIKIYTMYQKTGFSCYMYLASVLTDQFGDNPEFRPGLQHLFNSLIPISFQELCKKNFSEECYDTLDDFFRLTYRYFSNFPDTFASVELQDVMMKVIVATSRINSDFSFRSMCGFVRVLFEFVSDGISAEQFKNRKEEDLKIINAYVMKIGFELVFTFLKAAVTHICHSVNEAVGEIMLVIATYNRDMYMSWIKQSIQCFANENAQLAPLLENIGTKLAQVTEITDYFNLVTSLADLYR
;
A
#
# COMPACT_ATOMS: atom_id res chain seq x y z
N MET A 1 2.68 29.46 -0.76
CA MET A 1 3.86 28.61 -0.50
C MET A 1 4.96 28.78 -1.55
N ASN A 2 4.66 28.71 -2.86
CA ASN A 2 5.65 28.89 -3.93
C ASN A 2 6.41 30.24 -3.90
N ILE A 3 5.78 31.32 -3.42
CA ILE A 3 6.40 32.65 -3.28
C ILE A 3 7.36 32.71 -2.07
N LEU A 4 7.09 31.92 -1.01
CA LEU A 4 7.92 31.90 0.21
C LEU A 4 9.25 31.17 -0.02
N MET A 5 9.28 30.17 -0.91
CA MET A 5 10.50 29.42 -1.26
C MET A 5 11.55 30.25 -2.02
N MET A 6 11.27 31.51 -2.36
CA MET A 6 12.21 32.45 -2.99
C MET A 6 12.89 33.42 -1.98
N SER A 7 12.56 33.33 -0.69
CA SER A 7 13.15 34.16 0.36
C SER A 7 14.48 33.58 0.89
N PRO A 8 15.36 34.39 1.52
CA PRO A 8 16.61 33.91 2.10
C PRO A 8 16.37 32.76 3.10
N PRO A 9 17.17 31.67 3.08
CA PRO A 9 16.89 30.43 3.82
C PRO A 9 16.59 30.63 5.31
N ASN A 10 17.34 31.50 5.98
CA ASN A 10 17.23 31.72 7.43
C ASN A 10 15.94 32.49 7.83
N GLN A 11 15.46 33.39 6.97
CA GLN A 11 14.21 34.12 7.24
C GLN A 11 12.99 33.25 6.94
N LEU A 12 13.08 32.43 5.89
CA LEU A 12 12.05 31.48 5.52
C LEU A 12 11.82 30.41 6.62
N GLU A 13 12.91 29.89 7.19
CA GLU A 13 12.86 28.93 8.30
C GLU A 13 12.11 29.50 9.52
N SER A 14 12.44 30.73 9.93
CA SER A 14 11.79 31.40 11.06
C SER A 14 10.29 31.60 10.81
N ILE A 15 9.91 32.09 9.63
CA ILE A 15 8.51 32.36 9.27
C ILE A 15 7.69 31.06 9.24
N LEU A 16 8.24 30.00 8.66
CA LEU A 16 7.54 28.72 8.55
C LEU A 16 7.43 28.01 9.90
N THR A 17 8.43 28.17 10.77
CA THR A 17 8.39 27.68 12.15
C THR A 17 7.33 28.41 12.97
N GLU A 18 7.23 29.73 12.83
CA GLU A 18 6.19 30.53 13.50
C GLU A 18 4.79 30.16 13.00
N LEU A 19 4.60 30.06 11.69
CA LEU A 19 3.33 29.64 11.08
C LEU A 19 2.89 28.27 11.61
N MET A 20 3.83 27.31 11.68
CA MET A 20 3.55 25.99 12.19
C MET A 20 3.22 26.01 13.68
N SER A 21 3.98 26.79 14.46
CA SER A 21 3.72 26.95 15.89
C SER A 21 2.33 27.52 16.18
N ASP A 22 1.84 28.47 15.37
CA ASP A 22 0.47 29.01 15.50
C ASP A 22 -0.59 27.94 15.22
N GLN A 23 -0.41 27.13 14.17
CA GLN A 23 -1.33 26.02 13.86
C GLN A 23 -1.39 25.00 15.00
N ILE A 24 -0.23 24.65 15.57
CA ILE A 24 -0.14 23.71 16.70
C ILE A 24 -0.86 24.26 17.92
N LYS A 25 -0.67 25.54 18.24
CA LYS A 25 -1.35 26.19 19.37
C LYS A 25 -2.86 26.20 19.21
N ARG A 26 -3.36 26.50 18.01
CA ARG A 26 -4.81 26.48 17.73
C ARG A 26 -5.39 25.06 17.83
N LEU A 27 -4.69 24.06 17.29
CA LEU A 27 -5.10 22.67 17.43
C LEU A 27 -5.12 22.26 18.91
N ALA A 28 -4.09 22.60 19.69
CA ALA A 28 -4.03 22.33 21.12
C ALA A 28 -5.23 22.93 21.87
N GLU A 29 -5.63 24.16 21.56
CA GLU A 29 -6.79 24.79 22.18
C GLU A 29 -8.10 24.07 21.85
N VAL A 30 -8.28 23.69 20.58
CA VAL A 30 -9.46 22.90 20.16
C VAL A 30 -9.50 21.53 20.85
N MET A 31 -8.35 20.86 20.99
CA MET A 31 -8.27 19.56 21.65
C MET A 31 -8.47 19.63 23.17
N ARG A 32 -8.19 20.77 23.81
CA ARG A 32 -8.54 20.99 25.24
C ARG A 32 -10.04 21.01 25.46
N VAL A 33 -10.79 21.68 24.57
CA VAL A 33 -12.26 21.70 24.62
C VAL A 33 -12.84 20.30 24.40
N ALA A 34 -12.21 19.47 23.57
CA ALA A 34 -12.62 18.07 23.40
C ALA A 34 -12.60 17.25 24.70
N SER A 35 -11.67 17.57 25.59
CA SER A 35 -11.47 16.86 26.86
C SER A 35 -12.56 17.19 27.90
N SER A 36 -13.31 18.28 27.74
CA SER A 36 -14.43 18.63 28.62
C SER A 36 -15.75 18.01 28.17
N ASP A 37 -15.97 17.90 26.85
CA ASP A 37 -17.28 17.58 26.26
C ASP A 37 -17.36 16.14 25.70
N ASN A 38 -16.33 15.32 25.93
CA ASN A 38 -16.20 13.94 25.41
C ASN A 38 -16.45 13.80 23.88
N SER A 39 -16.26 14.89 23.13
CA SER A 39 -16.41 14.91 21.68
C SER A 39 -15.34 15.80 21.05
N ILE A 40 -14.67 15.29 20.02
CA ILE A 40 -13.61 16.04 19.34
C ILE A 40 -14.27 17.05 18.40
N PRO A 41 -13.99 18.36 18.52
CA PRO A 41 -14.56 19.35 17.63
C PRO A 41 -14.13 19.09 16.19
N ARG A 42 -15.08 19.12 15.26
CA ARG A 42 -14.82 18.94 13.82
C ARG A 42 -13.74 19.89 13.26
N GLN A 43 -13.57 21.05 13.91
CA GLN A 43 -12.53 22.02 13.54
C GLN A 43 -11.10 21.46 13.67
N ALA A 44 -10.88 20.44 14.52
CA ALA A 44 -9.58 19.77 14.64
C ALA A 44 -9.10 19.21 13.30
N VAL A 45 -10.02 18.71 12.46
CA VAL A 45 -9.72 18.24 11.09
C VAL A 45 -9.05 19.33 10.26
N ASN A 46 -9.56 20.56 10.30
CA ASN A 46 -9.03 21.67 9.50
C ASN A 46 -7.57 22.01 9.88
N TYR A 47 -7.25 21.92 11.17
CA TYR A 47 -5.89 22.17 11.65
C TYR A 47 -4.95 21.01 11.30
N LEU A 48 -5.41 19.75 11.44
CA LEU A 48 -4.65 18.57 11.00
C LEU A 48 -4.39 18.60 9.49
N ASP A 49 -5.38 19.00 8.68
CA ASP A 49 -5.20 19.17 7.24
C ASP A 49 -4.25 20.31 6.91
N SER A 50 -4.30 21.43 7.63
CA SER A 50 -3.36 22.54 7.44
C SER A 50 -1.93 22.10 7.74
N ILE A 51 -1.72 21.34 8.82
CA ILE A 51 -0.43 20.73 9.17
C ILE A 51 0.02 19.76 8.07
N SER A 52 -0.88 18.89 7.60
CA SER A 52 -0.61 17.94 6.51
C SER A 52 -0.19 18.64 5.22
N VAL A 53 -0.93 19.67 4.81
CA VAL A 53 -0.66 20.45 3.60
C VAL A 53 0.67 21.19 3.70
N PHE A 54 0.99 21.73 4.87
CA PHE A 54 2.28 22.34 5.14
C PHE A 54 3.41 21.34 4.90
N PHE A 55 3.45 20.21 5.59
CA PHE A 55 4.56 19.25 5.42
C PHE A 55 4.61 18.64 4.02
N ARG A 56 3.45 18.45 3.36
CA ARG A 56 3.42 17.99 1.96
C ARG A 56 4.10 18.99 1.01
N SER A 57 3.97 20.28 1.30
CA SER A 57 4.39 21.36 0.40
C SER A 57 5.78 21.91 0.75
N ALA A 58 6.22 21.71 2.00
CA ALA A 58 7.46 22.23 2.53
C ALA A 58 8.64 21.34 2.11
N LYS A 59 9.14 21.55 0.89
CA LYS A 59 10.28 20.81 0.34
C LYS A 59 11.59 21.55 0.65
N PHE A 60 12.37 21.05 1.60
CA PHE A 60 13.67 21.60 1.93
C PHE A 60 14.77 20.64 1.48
N GLU A 61 15.63 21.09 0.56
CA GLU A 61 16.87 20.39 0.26
C GLU A 61 17.86 20.65 1.40
N VAL A 62 17.87 19.75 2.38
CA VAL A 62 18.84 19.79 3.48
C VAL A 62 20.22 19.42 2.90
N ARG A 63 21.19 20.33 2.97
CA ARG A 63 22.58 20.01 2.64
C ARG A 63 23.06 18.89 3.57
N SER A 64 23.70 17.86 3.00
CA SER A 64 24.14 16.65 3.71
C SER A 64 24.75 16.98 5.09
N ASN A 65 24.23 16.35 6.15
CA ASN A 65 24.57 16.50 7.58
C ASN A 65 24.07 17.76 8.32
N SER A 66 23.23 18.61 7.73
CA SER A 66 22.57 19.70 8.49
C SER A 66 21.24 19.24 9.13
N ARG A 67 20.90 19.82 10.29
CA ARG A 67 19.63 19.55 10.99
C ARG A 67 18.47 20.08 10.15
N HIS A 68 17.41 19.29 9.97
CA HIS A 68 16.22 19.76 9.26
C HIS A 68 15.58 20.96 9.98
N PRO A 69 15.21 22.05 9.29
CA PRO A 69 14.68 23.28 9.89
C PRO A 69 13.43 23.07 10.77
N PHE A 70 12.57 22.12 10.37
CA PHE A 70 11.37 21.78 11.15
C PHE A 70 11.58 20.78 12.28
N LEU A 71 12.79 20.25 12.49
CA LEU A 71 13.02 19.28 13.56
C LEU A 71 12.67 19.84 14.97
N PRO A 72 12.97 21.11 15.31
CA PRO A 72 12.56 21.69 16.59
C PRO A 72 11.04 21.67 16.79
N VAL A 73 10.26 22.17 15.82
CA VAL A 73 8.79 22.21 15.94
C VAL A 73 8.16 20.82 15.93
N THR A 74 8.77 19.86 15.22
CA THR A 74 8.25 18.47 15.19
C THR A 74 8.54 17.70 16.46
N THR A 75 9.51 18.14 17.27
CA THR A 75 9.80 17.58 18.60
C THR A 75 8.63 17.78 19.56
N GLU A 76 7.87 18.87 19.41
CA GLU A 76 6.63 19.10 20.17
C GLU A 76 5.41 18.51 19.46
N LEU A 77 5.34 18.64 18.13
CA LEU A 77 4.19 18.21 17.35
C LEU A 77 4.00 16.69 17.36
N CYS A 78 5.06 15.90 17.17
CA CYS A 78 4.92 14.45 17.04
C CYS A 78 4.28 13.83 18.29
N PRO A 79 4.79 14.06 19.53
CA PRO A 79 4.13 13.59 20.74
C PRO A 79 2.68 14.07 20.86
N PHE A 80 2.39 15.31 20.47
CA PHE A 80 1.04 15.85 20.51
C PHE A 80 0.09 15.13 19.54
N LEU A 81 0.52 14.84 18.31
CA LEU A 81 -0.26 14.01 17.37
C LEU A 81 -0.51 12.60 17.93
N LEU A 82 0.47 11.99 18.60
CA LEU A 82 0.29 10.69 19.22
C LEU A 82 -0.72 10.71 20.38
N GLN A 83 -0.79 11.81 21.13
CA GLN A 83 -1.84 12.01 22.15
C GLN A 83 -3.22 12.19 21.51
N ILE A 84 -3.32 12.89 20.37
CA ILE A 84 -4.59 13.02 19.65
C ILE A 84 -5.11 11.64 19.24
N LEU A 85 -4.25 10.72 18.80
CA LEU A 85 -4.64 9.35 18.46
C LEU A 85 -5.25 8.61 19.67
N ASP A 86 -4.72 8.83 20.88
CA ASP A 86 -5.28 8.23 22.10
C ASP A 86 -6.70 8.75 22.40
N VAL A 87 -6.91 10.06 22.23
CA VAL A 87 -8.23 10.69 22.45
C VAL A 87 -9.22 10.29 21.33
N ALA A 88 -8.74 10.13 20.10
CA ALA A 88 -9.53 9.83 18.92
C ALA A 88 -9.76 8.32 18.68
N VAL A 89 -9.57 7.47 19.69
CA VAL A 89 -9.65 6.01 19.55
C VAL A 89 -10.96 5.51 18.89
N ALA A 90 -12.07 6.23 19.07
CA ALA A 90 -13.37 5.89 18.47
C ALA A 90 -13.72 6.73 17.23
N ASP A 91 -12.88 7.70 16.84
CA ASP A 91 -13.13 8.62 15.73
C ASP A 91 -12.16 8.35 14.58
N TYR A 92 -12.64 7.57 13.60
CA TYR A 92 -11.86 7.25 12.40
C TYR A 92 -11.43 8.50 11.63
N ASN A 93 -12.31 9.51 11.54
CA ASN A 93 -12.06 10.69 10.74
C ASN A 93 -10.89 11.49 11.33
N ILE A 94 -10.93 11.80 12.63
CA ILE A 94 -9.81 12.47 13.30
C ILE A 94 -8.53 11.63 13.22
N THR A 95 -8.65 10.31 13.40
CA THR A 95 -7.51 9.39 13.31
C THR A 95 -6.85 9.43 11.93
N GLU A 96 -7.61 9.36 10.84
CA GLU A 96 -7.07 9.40 9.47
C GLU A 96 -6.35 10.74 9.19
N HIS A 97 -6.93 11.87 9.58
CA HIS A 97 -6.29 13.18 9.41
C HIS A 97 -5.02 13.34 10.27
N CYS A 98 -5.00 12.72 11.46
CA CYS A 98 -3.80 12.67 12.29
C CYS A 98 -2.71 11.78 11.68
N CYS A 99 -3.05 10.56 11.24
CA CYS A 99 -2.15 9.67 10.51
C CYS A 99 -1.63 10.31 9.21
N ARG A 100 -2.47 11.07 8.50
CA ARG A 100 -2.07 11.87 7.33
C ARG A 100 -1.04 12.93 7.67
N SER A 101 -1.23 13.64 8.78
CA SER A 101 -0.28 14.64 9.28
C SER A 101 1.07 13.99 9.59
N LEU A 102 1.06 12.84 10.29
CA LEU A 102 2.27 12.05 10.55
C LEU A 102 2.94 11.61 9.25
N ARG A 103 2.19 11.04 8.29
CA ARG A 103 2.75 10.59 6.99
C ARG A 103 3.50 11.71 6.28
N TYR A 104 2.94 12.90 6.18
CA TYR A 104 3.60 14.02 5.51
C TYR A 104 4.77 14.59 6.34
N MET A 105 4.65 14.63 7.67
CA MET A 105 5.75 15.02 8.55
C MET A 105 6.96 14.11 8.37
N PHE A 106 6.77 12.78 8.39
CA PHE A 106 7.84 11.81 8.16
C PHE A 106 8.49 12.00 6.79
N ARG A 107 7.68 12.09 5.72
CA ARG A 107 8.19 12.33 4.36
C ARG A 107 8.97 13.64 4.23
N CYS A 108 8.54 14.71 4.92
CA CYS A 108 9.22 16.01 4.89
C CYS A 108 10.57 15.96 5.60
N LEU A 109 10.65 15.32 6.77
CA LEU A 109 11.87 15.27 7.59
C LEU A 109 12.91 14.25 7.09
N GLU A 110 12.47 13.28 6.28
CA GLU A 110 13.31 12.19 5.78
C GLU A 110 14.07 11.49 6.92
N ARG A 111 15.39 11.33 6.80
CA ARG A 111 16.24 10.71 7.83
C ARG A 111 16.22 11.43 9.18
N ASN A 112 15.86 12.72 9.22
CA ASN A 112 15.78 13.47 10.49
C ASN A 112 14.60 13.03 11.37
N ALA A 113 13.61 12.31 10.82
CA ALA A 113 12.49 11.78 11.60
C ALA A 113 12.79 10.46 12.34
N LEU A 114 14.01 9.91 12.23
CA LEU A 114 14.40 8.68 12.93
C LEU A 114 14.16 8.76 14.45
N VAL A 115 14.32 9.94 15.05
CA VAL A 115 14.08 10.18 16.48
C VAL A 115 12.63 9.91 16.92
N PHE A 116 11.67 9.91 15.98
CA PHE A 116 10.26 9.68 16.23
C PHE A 116 9.81 8.26 15.86
N LEU A 117 10.67 7.45 15.23
CA LEU A 117 10.24 6.21 14.59
C LEU A 117 9.71 5.19 15.60
N GLU A 118 10.47 4.92 16.65
CA GLU A 118 10.09 3.97 17.71
C GLU A 118 8.76 4.32 18.39
N PRO A 119 8.54 5.54 18.95
CA PRO A 119 7.28 5.86 19.61
C PRO A 119 6.07 5.79 18.65
N VAL A 120 6.28 6.10 17.37
CA VAL A 120 5.22 6.00 16.35
C VAL A 120 4.90 4.54 16.01
N ILE A 121 5.91 3.67 15.86
CA ILE A 121 5.70 2.22 15.66
C ILE A 121 4.89 1.62 16.82
N ILE A 122 5.27 1.94 18.06
CA ILE A 122 4.55 1.48 19.26
C ILE A 122 3.09 1.98 19.24
N LYS A 123 2.87 3.23 18.83
CA LYS A 123 1.52 3.79 18.73
C LYS A 123 0.69 3.09 17.66
N ILE A 124 1.25 2.84 16.47
CA ILE A 124 0.59 2.10 15.39
C ILE A 124 0.14 0.73 15.89
N TYR A 125 1.07 -0.04 16.48
CA TYR A 125 0.78 -1.38 16.98
C TYR A 125 -0.36 -1.36 18.01
N THR A 126 -0.23 -0.51 19.04
CA THR A 126 -1.20 -0.45 20.14
C THR A 126 -2.59 0.05 19.70
N MET A 127 -2.65 1.03 18.79
CA MET A 127 -3.92 1.58 18.33
C MET A 127 -4.59 0.69 17.29
N TYR A 128 -3.82 0.08 16.38
CA TYR A 128 -4.39 -0.85 15.41
C TYR A 128 -5.04 -2.06 16.09
N GLN A 129 -4.42 -2.60 17.14
CA GLN A 129 -5.01 -3.65 17.96
C GLN A 129 -6.35 -3.25 18.59
N LYS A 130 -6.52 -1.97 18.94
CA LYS A 130 -7.73 -1.46 19.59
C LYS A 130 -8.84 -1.14 18.59
N THR A 131 -8.50 -0.58 17.44
CA THR A 131 -9.48 0.04 16.53
C THR A 131 -9.62 -0.65 15.18
N GLY A 132 -8.58 -1.34 14.70
CA GLY A 132 -8.55 -1.92 13.36
C GLY A 132 -8.53 -0.91 12.21
N PHE A 133 -8.32 0.39 12.48
CA PHE A 133 -8.37 1.42 11.44
C PHE A 133 -7.23 1.28 10.43
N SER A 134 -7.55 1.22 9.14
CA SER A 134 -6.59 0.92 8.06
C SER A 134 -5.52 1.99 7.86
N CYS A 135 -5.81 3.25 8.25
CA CYS A 135 -4.87 4.37 8.21
C CYS A 135 -3.55 4.10 8.96
N TYR A 136 -3.57 3.24 9.97
CA TYR A 136 -2.37 2.78 10.67
C TYR A 136 -1.48 1.88 9.80
N MET A 137 -2.07 1.03 8.95
CA MET A 137 -1.33 0.27 7.95
C MET A 137 -0.70 1.18 6.90
N TYR A 138 -1.42 2.22 6.44
CA TYR A 138 -0.81 3.19 5.52
C TYR A 138 0.34 3.96 6.21
N LEU A 139 0.17 4.39 7.46
CA LEU A 139 1.27 5.02 8.17
C LEU A 139 2.48 4.07 8.27
N ALA A 140 2.28 2.80 8.65
CA ALA A 140 3.34 1.79 8.70
C ALA A 140 4.02 1.55 7.34
N SER A 141 3.28 1.60 6.23
CA SER A 141 3.83 1.43 4.90
C SER A 141 4.72 2.61 4.50
N VAL A 142 4.37 3.84 4.89
CA VAL A 142 5.22 5.04 4.70
C VAL A 142 6.51 4.94 5.51
N LEU A 143 6.42 4.54 6.79
CA LEU A 143 7.62 4.37 7.62
C LEU A 143 8.57 3.32 7.03
N THR A 144 8.01 2.25 6.50
CA THR A 144 8.80 1.16 5.88
C THR A 144 9.44 1.60 4.57
N ASP A 145 8.70 2.31 3.72
CA ASP A 145 9.23 2.90 2.50
C ASP A 145 10.41 3.82 2.76
N GLN A 146 10.40 4.53 3.90
CA GLN A 146 11.41 5.52 4.24
C GLN A 146 12.59 4.98 5.03
N PHE A 147 12.37 4.00 5.92
CA PHE A 147 13.37 3.53 6.88
C PHE A 147 13.66 2.03 6.83
N GLY A 148 13.03 1.27 5.92
CA GLY A 148 13.21 -0.18 5.85
C GLY A 148 14.63 -0.64 5.47
N ASP A 149 15.44 0.25 4.89
CA ASP A 149 16.86 0.02 4.63
C ASP A 149 17.75 0.30 5.85
N ASN A 150 17.23 0.93 6.91
CA ASN A 150 17.98 1.18 8.13
C ASN A 150 18.13 -0.11 8.96
N PRO A 151 19.36 -0.64 9.15
CA PRO A 151 19.58 -1.91 9.85
C PRO A 151 19.10 -1.91 11.30
N GLU A 152 19.11 -0.76 11.97
CA GLU A 152 18.73 -0.63 13.39
C GLU A 152 17.23 -0.82 13.58
N PHE A 153 16.41 -0.27 12.68
CA PHE A 153 14.95 -0.27 12.80
C PHE A 153 14.27 -1.39 12.01
N ARG A 154 14.99 -2.02 11.10
CA ARG A 154 14.49 -3.14 10.28
C ARG A 154 13.82 -4.24 11.12
N PRO A 155 14.40 -4.76 12.22
CA PRO A 155 13.74 -5.78 13.04
C PRO A 155 12.41 -5.31 13.63
N GLY A 156 12.34 -4.05 14.08
CA GLY A 156 11.12 -3.47 14.65
C GLY A 156 10.01 -3.29 13.61
N LEU A 157 10.36 -2.87 12.39
CA LEU A 157 9.41 -2.78 11.28
C LEU A 157 8.92 -4.18 10.87
N GLN A 158 9.81 -5.15 10.69
CA GLN A 158 9.40 -6.54 10.40
C GLN A 158 8.47 -7.11 11.47
N HIS A 159 8.77 -6.87 12.75
CA HIS A 159 7.91 -7.28 13.85
C HIS A 159 6.53 -6.61 13.80
N LEU A 160 6.48 -5.30 13.48
CA LEU A 160 5.24 -4.58 13.29
C LEU A 160 4.38 -5.25 12.21
N PHE A 161 4.93 -5.54 11.02
CA PHE A 161 4.18 -6.21 9.96
C PHE A 161 3.68 -7.59 10.34
N ASN A 162 4.54 -8.42 10.93
CA ASN A 162 4.15 -9.76 11.39
C ASN A 162 3.04 -9.71 12.44
N SER A 163 2.90 -8.58 13.14
CA SER A 163 1.81 -8.35 14.10
C SER A 163 0.54 -7.80 13.45
N LEU A 164 0.66 -6.90 12.47
CA LEU A 164 -0.49 -6.29 11.80
C LEU A 164 -1.22 -7.31 10.91
N ILE A 165 -0.51 -8.12 10.13
CA ILE A 165 -1.11 -9.01 9.11
C ILE A 165 -2.16 -9.97 9.69
N PRO A 166 -1.92 -10.71 10.80
CA PRO A 166 -2.93 -11.59 11.35
C PRO A 166 -4.20 -10.85 11.82
N ILE A 167 -4.04 -9.67 12.41
CA ILE A 167 -5.16 -8.82 12.85
C ILE A 167 -5.96 -8.35 11.64
N SER A 168 -5.29 -7.82 10.62
CA SER A 168 -5.92 -7.36 9.39
C SER A 168 -6.69 -8.49 8.71
N PHE A 169 -6.08 -9.68 8.60
CA PHE A 169 -6.72 -10.83 8.00
C PHE A 169 -7.98 -11.26 8.77
N GLN A 170 -7.90 -11.29 10.10
CA GLN A 170 -9.06 -11.60 10.94
C GLN A 170 -10.20 -10.60 10.75
N GLU A 171 -9.91 -9.29 10.69
CA GLU A 171 -10.91 -8.26 10.45
C GLU A 171 -11.55 -8.37 9.07
N LEU A 172 -10.76 -8.62 8.02
CA LEU A 172 -11.26 -8.87 6.67
C LEU A 172 -12.19 -10.09 6.63
N CYS A 173 -11.81 -11.18 7.31
CA CYS A 173 -12.64 -12.38 7.40
C CYS A 173 -13.94 -12.13 8.19
N LYS A 174 -13.91 -11.41 9.31
CA LYS A 174 -15.10 -11.08 10.11
C LYS A 174 -16.15 -10.32 9.29
N LYS A 175 -15.70 -9.40 8.45
CA LYS A 175 -16.54 -8.61 7.55
C LYS A 175 -16.83 -9.31 6.22
N ASN A 176 -16.37 -10.55 6.04
CA ASN A 176 -16.55 -11.34 4.83
C ASN A 176 -16.15 -10.59 3.54
N PHE A 177 -15.08 -9.79 3.61
CA PHE A 177 -14.59 -8.97 2.49
C PHE A 177 -15.69 -8.08 1.86
N SER A 178 -16.63 -7.59 2.67
CA SER A 178 -17.69 -6.68 2.22
C SER A 178 -17.15 -5.31 1.77
N GLU A 179 -18.03 -4.45 1.25
CA GLU A 179 -17.71 -3.08 0.84
C GLU A 179 -17.04 -2.24 1.96
N GLU A 180 -17.37 -2.53 3.22
CA GLU A 180 -16.76 -1.90 4.39
C GLU A 180 -15.26 -2.18 4.55
N CYS A 181 -14.73 -3.14 3.80
CA CYS A 181 -13.32 -3.53 3.82
C CYS A 181 -12.48 -2.84 2.75
N TYR A 182 -13.06 -2.11 1.80
CA TYR A 182 -12.33 -1.66 0.61
C TYR A 182 -11.10 -0.80 0.96
N ASP A 183 -11.25 0.19 1.85
CA ASP A 183 -10.12 1.00 2.33
C ASP A 183 -9.08 0.15 3.07
N THR A 184 -9.54 -0.86 3.82
CA THR A 184 -8.66 -1.79 4.53
C THR A 184 -7.87 -2.67 3.55
N LEU A 185 -8.48 -3.12 2.46
CA LEU A 185 -7.82 -3.90 1.42
C LEU A 185 -6.79 -3.04 0.66
N ASP A 186 -7.13 -1.80 0.30
CA ASP A 186 -6.18 -0.87 -0.33
C ASP A 186 -4.93 -0.68 0.53
N ASP A 187 -5.12 -0.32 1.81
CA ASP A 187 -4.02 -0.09 2.73
C ASP A 187 -3.26 -1.38 3.08
N PHE A 188 -3.93 -2.53 3.11
CA PHE A 188 -3.30 -3.85 3.28
C PHE A 188 -2.34 -4.14 2.13
N PHE A 189 -2.77 -3.98 0.87
CA PHE A 189 -1.91 -4.24 -0.28
C PHE A 189 -0.80 -3.20 -0.43
N ARG A 190 -1.06 -1.94 -0.04
CA ARG A 190 0.00 -0.93 0.08
C ARG A 190 1.05 -1.32 1.11
N LEU A 191 0.62 -1.81 2.27
CA LEU A 191 1.50 -2.31 3.31
C LEU A 191 2.33 -3.48 2.80
N THR A 192 1.70 -4.53 2.27
CA THR A 192 2.40 -5.73 1.80
C THR A 192 3.34 -5.42 0.65
N TYR A 193 2.98 -4.55 -0.29
CA TYR A 193 3.88 -4.05 -1.33
C TYR A 193 5.15 -3.42 -0.74
N ARG A 194 5.00 -2.44 0.18
CA ARG A 194 6.15 -1.74 0.76
C ARG A 194 7.02 -2.66 1.61
N TYR A 195 6.40 -3.55 2.36
CA TYR A 195 7.11 -4.54 3.17
C TYR A 195 7.84 -5.55 2.31
N PHE A 196 7.24 -6.04 1.23
CA PHE A 196 7.91 -6.93 0.30
C PHE A 196 9.14 -6.29 -0.34
N SER A 197 9.03 -5.04 -0.80
CA SER A 197 10.16 -4.32 -1.43
C SER A 197 11.33 -4.04 -0.49
N ASN A 198 11.11 -4.05 0.84
CA ASN A 198 12.16 -3.81 1.85
C ASN A 198 12.62 -5.10 2.55
N PHE A 199 11.71 -6.05 2.75
CA PHE A 199 11.87 -7.25 3.58
C PHE A 199 11.30 -8.51 2.90
N PRO A 200 11.77 -8.88 1.69
CA PRO A 200 11.24 -10.02 0.95
C PRO A 200 11.41 -11.34 1.72
N ASP A 201 12.41 -11.43 2.60
CA ASP A 201 12.65 -12.57 3.50
C ASP A 201 11.44 -12.90 4.38
N THR A 202 10.63 -11.90 4.74
CA THR A 202 9.40 -12.09 5.53
C THR A 202 8.39 -12.99 4.80
N PHE A 203 8.42 -13.00 3.47
CA PHE A 203 7.52 -13.78 2.61
C PHE A 203 7.97 -15.24 2.40
N ALA A 204 9.00 -15.69 3.12
CA ALA A 204 9.35 -17.10 3.21
C ALA A 204 8.38 -17.92 4.07
N SER A 205 7.58 -17.28 4.93
CA SER A 205 6.55 -17.97 5.72
C SER A 205 5.44 -18.52 4.83
N VAL A 206 5.18 -19.82 4.94
CA VAL A 206 4.10 -20.50 4.22
C VAL A 206 2.74 -19.97 4.67
N GLU A 207 2.59 -19.67 5.96
CA GLU A 207 1.37 -19.09 6.51
C GLU A 207 1.07 -17.72 5.91
N LEU A 208 2.09 -16.87 5.78
CA LEU A 208 1.95 -15.56 5.16
C LEU A 208 1.58 -15.69 3.67
N GLN A 209 2.24 -16.59 2.94
CA GLN A 209 1.91 -16.89 1.54
C GLN A 209 0.46 -17.35 1.36
N ASP A 210 -0.02 -18.24 2.21
CA ASP A 210 -1.41 -18.72 2.17
C ASP A 210 -2.42 -17.60 2.50
N VAL A 211 -2.07 -16.70 3.44
CA VAL A 211 -2.88 -15.50 3.74
C VAL A 211 -2.92 -14.58 2.52
N MET A 212 -1.78 -14.28 1.89
CA MET A 212 -1.72 -13.43 0.69
C MET A 212 -2.63 -13.96 -0.41
N MET A 213 -2.56 -15.26 -0.71
CA MET A 213 -3.40 -15.86 -1.74
C MET A 213 -4.89 -15.77 -1.43
N LYS A 214 -5.29 -16.04 -0.18
CA LYS A 214 -6.69 -15.90 0.24
C LYS A 214 -7.21 -14.48 0.05
N VAL A 215 -6.41 -13.48 0.44
CA VAL A 215 -6.79 -12.07 0.31
C VAL A 215 -6.83 -11.64 -1.16
N ILE A 216 -5.91 -12.11 -2.01
CA ILE A 216 -5.93 -11.86 -3.46
C ILE A 216 -7.21 -12.43 -4.09
N VAL A 217 -7.53 -13.70 -3.84
CA VAL A 217 -8.72 -14.36 -4.40
C VAL A 217 -10.01 -13.71 -3.90
N ALA A 218 -10.06 -13.28 -2.64
CA ALA A 218 -11.21 -12.55 -2.12
C ALA A 218 -11.34 -11.16 -2.77
N THR A 219 -10.23 -10.44 -2.91
CA THR A 219 -10.19 -9.10 -3.50
C THR A 219 -10.54 -9.11 -4.99
N SER A 220 -10.21 -10.19 -5.70
CA SER A 220 -10.58 -10.32 -7.11
C SER A 220 -12.09 -10.43 -7.35
N ARG A 221 -12.89 -10.71 -6.30
CA ARG A 221 -14.34 -10.92 -6.37
C ARG A 221 -15.15 -9.70 -5.93
N ILE A 222 -14.50 -8.68 -5.38
CA ILE A 222 -15.16 -7.47 -4.90
C ILE A 222 -15.18 -6.36 -5.96
N ASN A 223 -16.16 -5.47 -5.89
CA ASN A 223 -16.35 -4.39 -6.86
C ASN A 223 -15.66 -3.10 -6.39
N SER A 224 -14.33 -3.11 -6.26
CA SER A 224 -13.52 -1.96 -5.85
C SER A 224 -12.31 -1.79 -6.78
N ASP A 225 -12.34 -0.79 -7.66
CA ASP A 225 -11.25 -0.52 -8.61
C ASP A 225 -9.92 -0.25 -7.90
N PHE A 226 -9.93 0.62 -6.88
CA PHE A 226 -8.71 1.01 -6.19
C PHE A 226 -8.10 -0.14 -5.39
N SER A 227 -8.91 -0.94 -4.68
CA SER A 227 -8.42 -2.11 -3.94
C SER A 227 -7.86 -3.17 -4.89
N PHE A 228 -8.54 -3.40 -6.02
CA PHE A 228 -8.10 -4.32 -7.06
C PHE A 228 -6.77 -3.87 -7.67
N ARG A 229 -6.61 -2.57 -7.96
CA ARG A 229 -5.35 -2.02 -8.48
C ARG A 229 -4.20 -2.12 -7.48
N SER A 230 -4.45 -1.89 -6.19
CA SER A 230 -3.43 -2.08 -5.15
C SER A 230 -3.02 -3.55 -5.01
N MET A 231 -3.98 -4.49 -5.08
CA MET A 231 -3.71 -5.92 -5.16
C MET A 231 -2.85 -6.27 -6.39
N CYS A 232 -3.20 -5.77 -7.57
CA CYS A 232 -2.39 -5.95 -8.78
C CYS A 232 -0.98 -5.38 -8.59
N GLY A 233 -0.82 -4.22 -7.97
CA GLY A 233 0.49 -3.64 -7.64
C GLY A 233 1.35 -4.57 -6.80
N PHE A 234 0.76 -5.23 -5.80
CA PHE A 234 1.46 -6.25 -5.00
C PHE A 234 1.82 -7.49 -5.83
N VAL A 235 0.90 -8.04 -6.62
CA VAL A 235 1.20 -9.22 -7.44
C VAL A 235 2.28 -8.91 -8.48
N ARG A 236 2.20 -7.74 -9.13
CA ARG A 236 3.21 -7.26 -10.07
C ARG A 236 4.60 -7.28 -9.45
N VAL A 237 4.75 -6.75 -8.23
CA VAL A 237 6.06 -6.68 -7.58
C VAL A 237 6.62 -8.06 -7.25
N LEU A 238 5.78 -9.06 -6.94
CA LEU A 238 6.23 -10.45 -6.73
C LEU A 238 6.92 -11.02 -7.98
N PHE A 239 6.32 -10.83 -9.16
CA PHE A 239 6.88 -11.31 -10.42
C PHE A 239 8.09 -10.50 -10.85
N GLU A 240 8.02 -9.16 -10.78
CA GLU A 240 9.17 -8.30 -11.10
C GLU A 240 10.39 -8.59 -10.22
N PHE A 241 10.18 -8.99 -8.96
CA PHE A 241 11.27 -9.36 -8.07
C PHE A 241 12.07 -10.56 -8.59
N VAL A 242 11.43 -11.54 -9.20
CA VAL A 242 12.08 -12.77 -9.68
C VAL A 242 12.42 -12.74 -11.16
N SER A 243 11.91 -11.77 -11.92
CA SER A 243 12.22 -11.60 -13.34
C SER A 243 13.68 -11.24 -13.60
N ASP A 244 14.20 -11.80 -14.69
CA ASP A 244 15.49 -11.41 -15.24
C ASP A 244 15.40 -10.02 -15.89
N GLY A 245 16.42 -9.18 -15.71
CA GLY A 245 16.50 -7.84 -16.32
C GLY A 245 15.95 -6.68 -15.47
N ILE A 246 15.36 -6.95 -14.31
CA ILE A 246 15.02 -5.91 -13.33
C ILE A 246 16.26 -5.54 -12.51
N SER A 247 16.61 -4.25 -12.48
CA SER A 247 17.75 -3.75 -11.70
C SER A 247 17.56 -4.04 -10.22
N ALA A 248 18.62 -4.55 -9.57
CA ALA A 248 18.64 -4.73 -8.12
C ALA A 248 18.39 -3.41 -7.37
N GLU A 249 18.68 -2.25 -7.96
CA GLU A 249 18.42 -0.93 -7.35
C GLU A 249 16.91 -0.64 -7.15
N GLN A 250 16.02 -1.31 -7.91
CA GLN A 250 14.58 -1.19 -7.70
C GLN A 250 14.13 -1.85 -6.39
N PHE A 251 14.94 -2.77 -5.86
CA PHE A 251 14.67 -3.53 -4.66
C PHE A 251 15.76 -3.30 -3.62
N LYS A 252 15.41 -2.63 -2.52
CA LYS A 252 16.38 -2.27 -1.47
C LYS A 252 17.14 -3.46 -0.89
N ASN A 253 16.57 -4.66 -0.96
CA ASN A 253 17.19 -5.88 -0.45
C ASN A 253 16.82 -7.12 -1.30
N ARG A 254 17.41 -7.25 -2.49
CA ARG A 254 17.23 -8.43 -3.38
C ARG A 254 18.38 -9.42 -3.22
N LYS A 255 18.25 -10.37 -2.28
CA LYS A 255 19.24 -11.45 -2.08
C LYS A 255 18.91 -12.68 -2.92
N GLU A 256 19.92 -13.46 -3.28
CA GLU A 256 19.74 -14.69 -4.07
C GLU A 256 18.86 -15.74 -3.37
N GLU A 257 18.95 -15.84 -2.04
CA GLU A 257 18.12 -16.73 -1.23
C GLU A 257 16.64 -16.34 -1.29
N ASP A 258 16.36 -15.04 -1.14
CA ASP A 258 15.01 -14.48 -1.25
C ASP A 258 14.46 -14.75 -2.67
N LEU A 259 15.28 -14.59 -3.72
CA LEU A 259 14.87 -14.88 -5.09
C LEU A 259 14.40 -16.32 -5.25
N LYS A 260 15.14 -17.30 -4.72
CA LYS A 260 14.76 -18.72 -4.81
C LYS A 260 13.43 -18.98 -4.13
N ILE A 261 13.22 -18.40 -2.95
CA ILE A 261 12.01 -18.59 -2.15
C ILE A 261 10.80 -17.95 -2.85
N ILE A 262 10.91 -16.68 -3.27
CA ILE A 262 9.83 -15.99 -3.96
C ILE A 262 9.55 -16.62 -5.32
N ASN A 263 10.57 -17.09 -6.03
CA ASN A 263 10.41 -17.80 -7.30
C ASN A 263 9.60 -19.08 -7.11
N ALA A 264 9.92 -19.87 -6.08
CA ALA A 264 9.14 -21.05 -5.72
C ALA A 264 7.68 -20.69 -5.38
N TYR A 265 7.46 -19.59 -4.67
CA TYR A 265 6.12 -19.10 -4.34
C TYR A 265 5.32 -18.70 -5.59
N VAL A 266 5.86 -17.86 -6.47
CA VAL A 266 5.13 -17.45 -7.69
C VAL A 266 4.88 -18.62 -8.64
N MET A 267 5.80 -19.59 -8.69
CA MET A 267 5.61 -20.83 -9.45
C MET A 267 4.50 -21.71 -8.88
N LYS A 268 4.37 -21.77 -7.55
CA LYS A 268 3.30 -22.50 -6.85
C LYS A 268 1.93 -21.89 -7.15
N ILE A 269 1.82 -20.57 -7.15
CA ILE A 269 0.52 -19.86 -7.24
C ILE A 269 0.17 -19.37 -8.66
N GLY A 270 1.09 -19.45 -9.62
CA GLY A 270 0.96 -18.78 -10.92
C GLY A 270 -0.29 -19.17 -11.69
N PHE A 271 -0.66 -20.45 -11.70
CA PHE A 271 -1.93 -20.90 -12.28
C PHE A 271 -3.14 -20.26 -11.61
N GLU A 272 -3.19 -20.30 -10.27
CA GLU A 272 -4.30 -19.78 -9.49
C GLU A 272 -4.45 -18.26 -9.70
N LEU A 273 -3.34 -17.52 -9.77
CA LEU A 273 -3.35 -16.10 -10.11
C LEU A 273 -3.90 -15.84 -11.50
N VAL A 274 -3.36 -16.51 -12.53
CA VAL A 274 -3.82 -16.32 -13.92
C VAL A 274 -5.32 -16.60 -14.03
N PHE A 275 -5.78 -17.72 -13.46
CA PHE A 275 -7.20 -18.06 -13.44
C PHE A 275 -8.03 -17.00 -12.70
N THR A 276 -7.58 -16.56 -11.53
CA THR A 276 -8.27 -15.56 -10.69
C THR A 276 -8.44 -14.23 -11.41
N PHE A 277 -7.39 -13.74 -12.08
CA PHE A 277 -7.44 -12.48 -12.82
C PHE A 277 -8.32 -12.55 -14.07
N LEU A 278 -8.24 -13.65 -14.83
CA LEU A 278 -9.16 -13.85 -15.96
C LEU A 278 -10.60 -13.98 -15.48
N LYS A 279 -10.83 -14.65 -14.34
CA LYS A 279 -12.17 -14.76 -13.74
C LYS A 279 -12.68 -13.39 -13.34
N ALA A 280 -11.83 -12.56 -12.73
CA ALA A 280 -12.15 -11.18 -12.39
C ALA A 280 -12.55 -10.36 -13.63
N ALA A 281 -11.79 -10.47 -14.73
CA ALA A 281 -12.11 -9.76 -15.97
C ALA A 281 -13.49 -10.13 -16.54
N VAL A 282 -13.89 -11.41 -16.47
CA VAL A 282 -15.22 -11.83 -16.95
C VAL A 282 -16.35 -11.50 -16.00
N THR A 283 -16.09 -11.43 -14.68
CA THR A 283 -17.12 -11.13 -13.69
C THR A 283 -17.34 -9.63 -13.50
N HIS A 284 -16.29 -8.82 -13.64
CA HIS A 284 -16.38 -7.37 -13.44
C HIS A 284 -16.75 -6.67 -14.74
N ILE A 285 -17.64 -5.68 -14.66
CA ILE A 285 -18.04 -4.86 -15.81
C ILE A 285 -17.02 -3.74 -16.08
N CYS A 286 -16.28 -3.31 -15.06
CA CYS A 286 -15.43 -2.12 -15.14
C CYS A 286 -14.20 -2.31 -16.07
N HIS A 287 -14.03 -1.43 -17.06
CA HIS A 287 -12.88 -1.47 -17.99
C HIS A 287 -11.52 -1.31 -17.29
N SER A 288 -11.47 -0.59 -16.17
CA SER A 288 -10.23 -0.41 -15.41
C SER A 288 -9.69 -1.72 -14.83
N VAL A 289 -10.57 -2.68 -14.52
CA VAL A 289 -10.19 -4.03 -14.10
C VAL A 289 -9.54 -4.77 -15.26
N ASN A 290 -10.10 -4.68 -16.47
CA ASN A 290 -9.52 -5.32 -17.66
C ASN A 290 -8.14 -4.75 -18.00
N GLU A 291 -7.95 -3.44 -17.85
CA GLU A 291 -6.64 -2.78 -18.00
C GLU A 291 -5.62 -3.34 -16.99
N ALA A 292 -5.99 -3.37 -15.70
CA ALA A 292 -5.13 -3.90 -14.65
C ALA A 292 -4.82 -5.40 -14.85
N VAL A 293 -5.79 -6.20 -15.31
CA VAL A 293 -5.57 -7.61 -15.64
C VAL A 293 -4.62 -7.74 -16.83
N GLY A 294 -4.78 -6.94 -17.88
CA GLY A 294 -3.88 -6.94 -19.05
C GLY A 294 -2.44 -6.61 -18.68
N GLU A 295 -2.22 -5.61 -17.81
CA GLU A 295 -0.91 -5.28 -17.24
C GLU A 295 -0.28 -6.48 -16.52
N ILE A 296 -1.04 -7.16 -15.66
CA ILE A 296 -0.54 -8.32 -14.91
C ILE A 296 -0.23 -9.50 -15.83
N MET A 297 -1.05 -9.76 -16.86
CA MET A 297 -0.75 -10.81 -17.83
C MET A 297 0.58 -10.58 -18.54
N LEU A 298 0.87 -9.34 -18.94
CA LEU A 298 2.15 -8.97 -19.54
C LEU A 298 3.31 -9.21 -18.57
N VAL A 299 3.17 -8.81 -17.31
CA VAL A 299 4.20 -9.01 -16.27
C VAL A 299 4.51 -10.49 -16.08
N ILE A 300 3.46 -11.34 -15.96
CA ILE A 300 3.62 -12.79 -15.79
C ILE A 300 4.25 -13.42 -17.05
N ALA A 301 3.84 -13.00 -18.25
CA ALA A 301 4.40 -13.48 -19.51
C ALA A 301 5.88 -13.10 -19.68
N THR A 302 6.27 -11.92 -19.19
CA THR A 302 7.65 -11.43 -19.21
C THR A 302 8.54 -12.21 -18.23
N TYR A 303 8.00 -12.58 -17.06
CA TYR A 303 8.71 -13.41 -16.08
C TYR A 303 9.08 -14.79 -16.62
N ASN A 304 8.09 -15.54 -17.14
CA ASN A 304 8.33 -16.86 -17.72
C ASN A 304 7.24 -17.20 -18.74
N ARG A 305 7.60 -17.08 -20.03
CA ARG A 305 6.65 -17.25 -21.13
C ARG A 305 6.09 -18.67 -21.20
N ASP A 306 6.91 -19.69 -21.04
CA ASP A 306 6.47 -21.09 -21.16
C ASP A 306 5.47 -21.46 -20.05
N MET A 307 5.75 -21.02 -18.82
CA MET A 307 4.85 -21.22 -17.68
C MET A 307 3.57 -20.42 -17.85
N TYR A 308 3.67 -19.16 -18.29
CA TYR A 308 2.50 -18.34 -18.60
C TYR A 308 1.57 -19.01 -19.63
N MET A 309 2.13 -19.53 -20.73
CA MET A 309 1.37 -20.25 -21.75
C MET A 309 0.67 -21.49 -21.17
N SER A 310 1.37 -22.25 -20.32
CA SER A 310 0.79 -23.40 -19.62
C SER A 310 -0.37 -23.00 -18.70
N TRP A 311 -0.20 -21.94 -17.90
CA TRP A 311 -1.22 -21.45 -16.98
C TRP A 311 -2.46 -20.92 -17.71
N ILE A 312 -2.27 -20.13 -18.79
CA ILE A 312 -3.39 -19.65 -19.63
C ILE A 312 -4.16 -20.83 -20.21
N LYS A 313 -3.47 -21.82 -20.76
CA LYS A 313 -4.12 -23.02 -21.32
C LYS A 313 -4.97 -23.72 -20.28
N GLN A 314 -4.45 -23.92 -19.07
CA GLN A 314 -5.19 -24.55 -17.97
C GLN A 314 -6.40 -23.69 -17.55
N SER A 315 -6.25 -22.36 -17.44
CA SER A 315 -7.36 -21.47 -17.06
C SER A 315 -8.47 -21.48 -18.11
N ILE A 316 -8.12 -21.44 -19.39
CA ILE A 316 -9.06 -21.51 -20.51
C ILE A 316 -9.80 -22.85 -20.54
N GLN A 317 -9.14 -23.96 -20.22
CA GLN A 317 -9.80 -25.26 -20.05
C GLN A 317 -10.82 -25.24 -18.90
N CYS A 318 -10.51 -24.60 -17.77
CA CYS A 318 -11.49 -24.41 -16.69
C CYS A 318 -12.72 -23.62 -17.16
N PHE A 319 -12.53 -22.51 -17.88
CA PHE A 319 -13.63 -21.73 -18.46
C PHE A 319 -14.47 -22.52 -19.46
N ALA A 320 -13.83 -23.30 -20.33
CA ALA A 320 -14.50 -24.13 -21.32
C ALA A 320 -15.31 -25.26 -20.66
N ASN A 321 -14.82 -25.83 -19.56
CA ASN A 321 -15.57 -26.83 -18.78
C ASN A 321 -16.79 -26.21 -18.10
N GLU A 322 -16.71 -24.96 -17.65
CA GLU A 322 -17.87 -24.22 -17.11
C GLU A 322 -18.87 -23.84 -18.22
N ASN A 323 -18.40 -23.58 -19.45
CA ASN A 323 -19.21 -23.07 -20.56
C ASN A 323 -18.83 -23.74 -21.90
N ALA A 324 -19.25 -24.99 -22.09
CA ALA A 324 -18.86 -25.80 -23.26
C ALA A 324 -19.21 -25.17 -24.61
N GLN A 325 -20.23 -24.31 -24.67
CA GLN A 325 -20.63 -23.60 -25.90
C GLN A 325 -19.62 -22.53 -26.32
N LEU A 326 -18.88 -21.96 -25.38
CA LEU A 326 -17.87 -20.93 -25.64
C LEU A 326 -16.46 -21.51 -25.90
N ALA A 327 -16.27 -22.82 -25.70
CA ALA A 327 -14.98 -23.51 -25.82
C ALA A 327 -14.14 -23.10 -27.05
N PRO A 328 -14.65 -23.10 -28.30
CA PRO A 328 -13.82 -22.73 -29.47
C PRO A 328 -13.39 -21.26 -29.45
N LEU A 329 -14.22 -20.35 -28.93
CA LEU A 329 -13.89 -18.93 -28.80
C LEU A 329 -12.86 -18.71 -27.69
N LEU A 330 -13.03 -19.40 -26.57
CA LEU A 330 -12.10 -19.37 -25.44
C LEU A 330 -10.72 -19.90 -25.82
N GLU A 331 -10.65 -21.02 -26.56
CA GLU A 331 -9.39 -21.57 -27.07
C GLU A 331 -8.66 -20.60 -28.02
N ASN A 332 -9.40 -19.91 -28.89
CA ASN A 332 -8.84 -18.89 -29.78
C ASN A 332 -8.26 -17.70 -28.99
N ILE A 333 -9.02 -17.16 -28.02
CA ILE A 333 -8.55 -16.08 -27.14
C ILE A 333 -7.33 -16.53 -26.34
N GLY A 334 -7.37 -17.74 -25.76
CA GLY A 334 -6.24 -18.30 -25.01
C GLY A 334 -4.97 -18.42 -25.85
N THR A 335 -5.10 -18.87 -27.11
CA THR A 335 -3.99 -18.96 -28.05
C THR A 335 -3.41 -17.58 -28.37
N LYS A 336 -4.26 -16.57 -28.54
CA LYS A 336 -3.80 -15.18 -28.77
C LYS A 336 -3.13 -14.60 -27.53
N LEU A 337 -3.70 -14.78 -26.34
CA LEU A 337 -3.12 -14.33 -25.07
C LEU A 337 -1.71 -14.90 -24.86
N ALA A 338 -1.49 -16.15 -25.26
CA ALA A 338 -0.18 -16.80 -25.21
C ALA A 338 0.86 -16.22 -26.21
N GLN A 339 0.42 -15.54 -27.27
CA GLN A 339 1.28 -15.07 -28.37
C GLN A 339 1.59 -13.57 -28.29
N VAL A 340 0.69 -12.77 -27.72
CA VAL A 340 0.89 -11.31 -27.63
C VAL A 340 2.07 -10.93 -26.74
N THR A 341 2.54 -9.71 -26.93
CA THR A 341 3.68 -9.11 -26.20
C THR A 341 3.43 -7.66 -25.79
N GLU A 342 2.46 -7.00 -26.42
CA GLU A 342 2.13 -5.61 -26.14
C GLU A 342 0.97 -5.48 -25.14
N ILE A 343 1.07 -4.51 -24.24
CA ILE A 343 0.05 -4.24 -23.21
C ILE A 343 -1.33 -3.95 -23.82
N THR A 344 -1.38 -3.24 -24.95
CA THR A 344 -2.62 -2.91 -25.65
C THR A 344 -3.31 -4.16 -26.17
N ASP A 345 -2.54 -5.14 -26.63
CA ASP A 345 -3.09 -6.40 -27.13
C ASP A 345 -3.63 -7.26 -25.99
N TYR A 346 -2.92 -7.30 -24.85
CA TYR A 346 -3.42 -7.93 -23.63
C TYR A 346 -4.75 -7.32 -23.19
N PHE A 347 -4.84 -5.99 -23.09
CA PHE A 347 -6.08 -5.30 -22.73
C PHE A 347 -7.23 -5.63 -23.69
N ASN A 348 -6.98 -5.59 -25.01
CA ASN A 348 -7.98 -5.89 -26.02
C ASN A 348 -8.50 -7.33 -25.93
N LEU A 349 -7.59 -8.29 -25.70
CA LEU A 349 -7.95 -9.72 -25.58
C LEU A 349 -8.68 -10.02 -24.27
N VAL A 350 -8.26 -9.41 -23.16
CA VAL A 350 -8.96 -9.52 -21.86
C VAL A 350 -10.35 -8.91 -21.95
N THR A 351 -10.50 -7.77 -22.64
CA THR A 351 -11.82 -7.17 -22.87
C THR A 351 -12.69 -8.04 -23.77
N SER A 352 -12.12 -8.60 -24.85
CA SER A 352 -12.82 -9.55 -25.71
C SER A 352 -13.29 -10.78 -24.93
N LEU A 353 -12.48 -11.28 -23.99
CA LEU A 353 -12.87 -12.38 -23.11
C LEU A 353 -14.05 -11.97 -22.21
N ALA A 354 -13.98 -10.80 -21.59
CA ALA A 354 -15.06 -10.29 -20.75
C ALA A 354 -16.38 -10.14 -21.52
N ASP A 355 -16.31 -9.65 -22.76
CA ASP A 355 -17.48 -9.44 -23.61
C ASP A 355 -18.12 -10.75 -24.09
N LEU A 356 -17.44 -11.90 -24.04
CA LEU A 356 -18.06 -13.20 -24.30
C LEU A 356 -19.01 -13.67 -23.18
N TYR A 357 -18.86 -13.12 -21.97
CA TYR A 357 -19.62 -13.49 -20.77
C TYR A 357 -20.72 -12.49 -20.41
N ARG A 358 -20.81 -11.39 -21.16
CA ARG A 358 -21.80 -10.32 -21.01
C ARG A 358 -22.83 -10.45 -22.13
#